data_AF-A0AAD9GP07-F1
#
_entry.id   AF-A0AAD9GP07-F1
#
_cell.length_a   1.000
_cell.length_b   1.000
_cell.length_c   1.000
_cell.angle_alpha   90.00
_cell.angle_beta   90.00
_cell.angle_gamma   90.00
#
_symmetry.space_group_name_H-M   'P 1'
#
loop_
_entity.id
_entity.type
_entity.pdbx_description
1 polymer ?
#
loop_
_entity_poly.entity_id
_entity_poly.type
_entity_poly.pdbx_seq_one_letter_code
_entity_poly.pdbx_strand_id
1 'polypeptide(L)'
;MEMSKRKKLLEWFCSYFNPTQDGSGLLESECGADVALFLPRLLSWIQKTTASAIHNGDEACSTTSKSGKVKCFALAEQVACLHVFFGSGNAHVYYREFQHADGLQLVLKLLTIQGEDSQTHKPLVSLSERETLLRIILRISKMSRQCKEEISCLDGELAVIRGVLASGDIDDWKTESRVWILCREVLLEQLVGNPYCLDQAHEAIVFMLKNSNARLQLFGAQVLRELISEKSFAFDPEYRRRKEHELVPLCFYLLESTDVYIQHESLELLHALLQLERLQEIICEKLVRLVGDSAKALDTKVEERFASIEDTTEYETYVHLRSAFARTSQAVNTLMNSNRNLLPILVDRFGLLTPLAFVLVIERPHSLKWHAAAISFRFILSHHYRGAAPCVAGLFNIPMEELLEWKDKRDDEGEMLAAFLIGDETRQSQLVLQFYQRGWYRPLSPRKQSEQAGADHILTDIEYNVETAARDYVPELQDQIRVGENTDEAEEMEVLEAEREHNLRIQLQKHFAQFRNISTTNSNGI
;
A
#
# COMPACT_ATOMS: atom_id res chain seq x y z
N MET A 1 19.87 -53.41 10.40
CA MET A 1 19.46 -51.99 10.52
C MET A 1 17.98 -52.00 10.87
N GLU A 2 17.64 -52.05 12.16
CA GLU A 2 16.24 -52.18 12.60
C GLU A 2 15.49 -50.86 12.37
N MET A 3 14.52 -50.87 11.44
CA MET A 3 13.55 -49.78 11.37
C MET A 3 12.75 -49.76 12.67
N SER A 4 12.72 -48.61 13.37
CA SER A 4 12.02 -48.47 14.65
C SER A 4 10.54 -48.85 14.47
N LYS A 5 9.93 -49.51 15.49
CA LYS A 5 8.52 -49.95 15.44
C LYS A 5 7.55 -48.82 15.02
N ARG A 6 7.86 -47.57 15.38
CA ARG A 6 7.10 -46.36 14.98
C ARG A 6 7.11 -46.16 13.46
N LYS A 7 8.27 -46.30 12.81
CA LYS A 7 8.42 -46.11 11.37
C LYS A 7 7.62 -47.16 10.59
N LYS A 8 7.72 -48.43 10.99
CA LYS A 8 6.94 -49.52 10.37
C LYS A 8 5.43 -49.31 10.49
N LEU A 9 4.96 -48.77 11.61
CA LEU A 9 3.53 -48.49 11.81
C LEU A 9 3.05 -47.33 10.94
N LEU A 10 3.83 -46.25 10.82
CA LEU A 10 3.51 -45.12 9.94
C LEU A 10 3.51 -45.53 8.46
N GLU A 11 4.50 -46.30 8.02
CA GLU A 11 4.58 -46.84 6.65
C GLU A 11 3.41 -47.78 6.35
N TRP A 12 3.07 -48.68 7.28
CA TRP A 12 1.90 -49.54 7.15
C TRP A 12 0.63 -48.71 7.03
N PHE A 13 0.41 -47.74 7.92
CA PHE A 13 -0.79 -46.91 7.91
C PHE A 13 -0.94 -46.11 6.61
N CYS A 14 0.11 -45.44 6.14
CA CYS A 14 0.07 -44.66 4.89
C CYS A 14 -0.04 -45.52 3.63
N SER A 15 0.51 -46.74 3.63
CA SER A 15 0.37 -47.66 2.49
C SER A 15 -1.01 -48.31 2.43
N TYR A 16 -1.62 -48.50 3.59
CA TYR A 16 -2.93 -49.12 3.73
C TYR A 16 -4.08 -48.13 3.50
N PHE A 17 -3.98 -46.94 4.08
CA PHE A 17 -4.92 -45.84 3.90
C PHE A 17 -4.28 -44.79 3.02
N ASN A 18 -4.59 -44.82 1.72
CA ASN A 18 -3.99 -43.92 0.75
C ASN A 18 -4.31 -42.45 1.11
N PRO A 19 -3.32 -41.61 1.46
CA PRO A 19 -3.54 -40.21 1.81
C PRO A 19 -3.95 -39.34 0.62
N THR A 20 -3.90 -39.87 -0.61
CA THR A 20 -4.23 -39.12 -1.84
C THR A 20 -5.63 -39.40 -2.39
N GLN A 21 -6.39 -40.29 -1.75
CA GLN A 21 -7.77 -40.61 -2.12
C GLN A 21 -8.70 -40.32 -0.94
N ASP A 22 -9.89 -39.79 -1.22
CA ASP A 22 -10.94 -39.56 -0.22
C ASP A 22 -11.33 -40.91 0.42
N GLY A 23 -10.65 -41.26 1.51
CA GLY A 23 -10.78 -42.52 2.24
C GLY A 23 -12.06 -42.55 3.06
N SER A 24 -13.20 -42.38 2.41
CA SER A 24 -14.52 -42.43 3.03
C SER A 24 -14.96 -43.90 3.19
N GLY A 25 -14.63 -44.52 4.32
CA GLY A 25 -15.28 -45.75 4.80
C GLY A 25 -14.37 -46.79 5.46
N LEU A 26 -13.10 -46.88 5.07
CA LEU A 26 -12.21 -47.98 5.46
C LEU A 26 -11.65 -47.90 6.89
N LEU A 27 -11.49 -46.69 7.45
CA LEU A 27 -10.88 -46.51 8.79
C LEU A 27 -11.68 -47.19 9.91
N GLU A 28 -12.99 -46.96 9.94
CA GLU A 28 -13.85 -47.51 11.00
C GLU A 28 -14.14 -49.00 10.78
N SER A 29 -14.32 -49.43 9.52
CA SER A 29 -14.60 -50.83 9.20
C SER A 29 -13.44 -51.76 9.52
N GLU A 30 -12.20 -51.27 9.45
CA GLU A 30 -11.02 -52.13 9.56
C GLU A 30 -10.22 -51.97 10.84
N CYS A 31 -10.19 -50.78 11.43
CA CYS A 31 -9.38 -50.53 12.63
C CYS A 31 -10.24 -50.28 13.88
N GLY A 32 -11.56 -50.12 13.75
CA GLY A 32 -12.51 -50.08 14.87
C GLY A 32 -12.13 -49.07 15.97
N ALA A 33 -12.21 -49.49 17.25
CA ALA A 33 -11.91 -48.64 18.40
C ALA A 33 -10.42 -48.27 18.55
N ASP A 34 -9.51 -49.05 17.95
CA ASP A 34 -8.06 -48.84 18.10
C ASP A 34 -7.57 -47.59 17.33
N VAL A 35 -8.34 -47.12 16.34
CA VAL A 35 -8.09 -45.88 15.58
C VAL A 35 -8.06 -44.66 16.49
N ALA A 36 -8.96 -44.61 17.49
CA ALA A 36 -9.05 -43.50 18.42
C ALA A 36 -7.81 -43.39 19.32
N LEU A 37 -7.12 -44.50 19.60
CA LEU A 37 -5.87 -44.51 20.37
C LEU A 37 -4.65 -44.16 19.51
N PHE A 38 -4.73 -44.33 18.20
CA PHE A 38 -3.63 -44.03 17.29
C PHE A 38 -3.42 -42.52 17.12
N LEU A 39 -4.50 -41.73 17.05
CA LEU A 39 -4.43 -40.29 16.83
C LEU A 39 -3.69 -39.52 17.97
N PRO A 40 -3.98 -39.72 19.27
CA PRO A 40 -3.20 -39.10 20.35
C PRO A 40 -1.72 -39.52 20.35
N ARG A 41 -1.43 -40.78 20.00
CA ARG A 41 -0.04 -41.27 19.87
C ARG A 41 0.68 -40.58 18.72
N LEU A 42 0.00 -40.41 17.58
CA LEU A 42 0.51 -39.67 16.43
C LEU A 42 0.82 -38.22 16.78
N LEU A 43 -0.07 -37.53 17.51
CA LEU A 43 0.16 -36.15 17.96
C LEU A 43 1.35 -36.04 18.92
N SER A 44 1.48 -36.96 19.89
CA SER A 44 2.65 -37.04 20.77
C SER A 44 3.95 -37.26 20.00
N TRP A 45 3.90 -38.04 18.93
CA TRP A 45 5.02 -38.29 18.04
C TRP A 45 5.45 -37.05 17.25
N ILE A 46 4.47 -36.29 16.76
CA ILE A 46 4.69 -35.00 16.08
C ILE A 46 5.30 -33.98 17.04
N GLN A 47 4.77 -33.86 18.26
CA GLN A 47 5.32 -32.98 19.30
C GLN A 47 6.80 -33.29 19.59
N LYS A 48 7.16 -34.57 19.70
CA LYS A 48 8.56 -34.97 19.91
C LYS A 48 9.46 -34.64 18.73
N THR A 49 8.98 -34.84 17.51
CA THR A 49 9.73 -34.54 16.28
C THR A 49 9.92 -33.03 16.08
N THR A 50 8.93 -32.22 16.42
CA THR A 50 8.99 -30.75 16.32
C THR A 50 9.86 -30.13 17.39
N ALA A 51 9.75 -30.56 18.66
CA ALA A 51 10.59 -30.06 19.75
C ALA A 51 12.09 -30.29 19.47
N SER A 52 12.45 -31.43 18.87
CA SER A 52 13.84 -31.70 18.48
C SER A 52 14.34 -30.85 17.30
N ALA A 53 13.45 -30.35 16.45
CA ALA A 53 13.82 -29.51 15.32
C ALA A 53 14.04 -28.04 15.75
N ILE A 54 13.22 -27.53 16.67
CA ILE A 54 13.26 -26.14 17.14
C ILE A 54 14.50 -25.88 18.02
N HIS A 55 14.88 -26.82 18.89
CA HIS A 55 16.05 -26.65 19.78
C HIS A 55 17.41 -26.56 19.07
N ASN A 56 17.50 -26.92 17.78
CA ASN A 56 18.75 -26.78 17.01
C ASN A 56 18.90 -25.41 16.32
N GLY A 57 17.86 -24.55 16.36
CA GLY A 57 17.86 -23.24 15.69
C GLY A 57 18.37 -22.07 16.53
N ASP A 58 18.29 -22.16 17.86
CA ASP A 58 18.50 -21.01 18.77
C ASP A 58 19.80 -21.02 19.60
N GLU A 59 20.64 -22.06 19.53
CA GLU A 59 21.87 -22.12 20.35
C GLU A 59 23.11 -21.54 19.65
N ALA A 60 23.20 -20.21 19.65
CA ALA A 60 24.47 -19.48 19.61
C ALA A 60 24.97 -19.16 21.04
N CYS A 61 25.03 -20.13 21.95
CA CYS A 61 25.89 -20.03 23.15
C CYS A 61 26.06 -21.36 23.91
N SER A 62 27.25 -21.95 23.72
CA SER A 62 28.05 -22.69 24.70
C SER A 62 27.54 -23.98 25.38
N THR A 63 28.36 -25.02 25.16
CA THR A 63 28.80 -26.08 26.08
C THR A 63 27.99 -27.38 26.22
N THR A 64 28.50 -28.38 25.50
CA THR A 64 28.63 -29.79 25.93
C THR A 64 27.35 -30.47 26.43
N SER A 65 26.38 -30.67 25.54
CA SER A 65 25.52 -31.85 25.61
C SER A 65 25.80 -32.73 24.39
N LYS A 66 25.96 -34.04 24.61
CA LYS A 66 26.22 -35.00 23.54
C LYS A 66 25.07 -34.94 22.55
N SER A 67 25.35 -34.56 21.30
CA SER A 67 24.35 -34.55 20.22
C SER A 67 23.85 -35.97 19.96
N GLY A 68 22.73 -36.31 20.58
CA GLY A 68 21.96 -37.49 20.21
C GLY A 68 21.47 -37.29 18.79
N LYS A 69 22.05 -38.01 17.83
CA LYS A 69 21.58 -38.08 16.45
C LYS A 69 20.09 -38.46 16.42
N VAL A 70 19.19 -37.50 16.22
CA VAL A 70 17.78 -37.77 15.97
C VAL A 70 17.42 -37.23 14.60
N LYS A 71 17.28 -38.14 13.64
CA LYS A 71 16.80 -37.83 12.29
C LYS A 71 15.33 -37.40 12.36
N CYS A 72 14.97 -36.23 11.82
CA CYS A 72 13.57 -35.80 11.58
C CYS A 72 12.88 -36.60 10.45
N PHE A 73 13.11 -37.90 10.38
CA PHE A 73 12.82 -38.76 9.23
C PHE A 73 11.36 -39.21 9.10
N ALA A 74 10.41 -38.50 9.71
CA ALA A 74 9.04 -39.00 9.82
C ALA A 74 7.95 -37.91 9.80
N LEU A 75 8.28 -36.62 9.63
CA LEU A 75 7.25 -35.57 9.68
C LEU A 75 6.28 -35.69 8.49
N ALA A 76 6.80 -35.96 7.29
CA ALA A 76 6.01 -36.19 6.08
C ALA A 76 4.97 -37.30 6.29
N GLU A 77 5.41 -38.46 6.79
CA GLU A 77 4.53 -39.59 7.05
C GLU A 77 3.53 -39.31 8.17
N GLN A 78 3.92 -38.52 9.18
CA GLN A 78 3.01 -38.13 10.27
C GLN A 78 1.93 -37.15 9.82
N VAL A 79 2.30 -36.16 9.00
CA VAL A 79 1.36 -35.20 8.41
C VAL A 79 0.43 -35.92 7.42
N ALA A 80 0.95 -36.87 6.63
CA ALA A 80 0.14 -37.72 5.77
C ALA A 80 -0.86 -38.59 6.57
N CYS A 81 -0.42 -39.19 7.69
CA CYS A 81 -1.32 -39.92 8.59
C CYS A 81 -2.42 -39.01 9.15
N LEU A 82 -2.09 -37.78 9.58
CA LEU A 82 -3.10 -36.81 10.03
C LEU A 82 -4.11 -36.49 8.94
N HIS A 83 -3.66 -36.35 7.69
CA HIS A 83 -4.54 -36.08 6.57
C HIS A 83 -5.57 -37.19 6.35
N VAL A 84 -5.19 -38.47 6.54
CA VAL A 84 -6.12 -39.61 6.46
C VAL A 84 -7.29 -39.47 7.44
N PHE A 85 -7.04 -39.03 8.69
CA PHE A 85 -8.11 -38.83 9.68
C PHE A 85 -9.08 -37.72 9.25
N PHE A 86 -8.55 -36.57 8.81
CA PHE A 86 -9.36 -35.40 8.46
C PHE A 86 -9.94 -35.43 7.04
N GLY A 87 -9.36 -36.24 6.16
CA GLY A 87 -9.90 -36.59 4.83
C GLY A 87 -11.04 -37.60 4.90
N SER A 88 -11.24 -38.27 6.04
CA SER A 88 -12.34 -39.20 6.21
C SER A 88 -13.71 -38.50 6.26
N GLY A 89 -14.77 -39.20 5.84
CA GLY A 89 -16.15 -38.71 5.96
C GLY A 89 -16.56 -38.43 7.42
N ASN A 90 -15.96 -39.15 8.38
CA ASN A 90 -16.27 -39.06 9.81
C ASN A 90 -15.26 -38.21 10.60
N ALA A 91 -14.58 -37.26 9.95
CA ALA A 91 -13.59 -36.39 10.57
C ALA A 91 -14.07 -35.69 11.87
N HIS A 92 -15.38 -35.43 12.00
CA HIS A 92 -15.99 -34.87 13.20
C HIS A 92 -15.86 -35.77 14.45
N VAL A 93 -15.84 -37.10 14.29
CA VAL A 93 -15.66 -38.06 15.39
C VAL A 93 -14.23 -37.98 15.93
N TYR A 94 -13.25 -37.94 15.03
CA TYR A 94 -11.83 -37.85 15.38
C TYR A 94 -11.44 -36.48 15.94
N TYR A 95 -12.20 -35.43 15.63
CA TYR A 95 -11.92 -34.08 16.11
C TYR A 95 -11.94 -33.97 17.64
N ARG A 96 -12.81 -34.71 18.34
CA ARG A 96 -12.84 -34.69 19.82
C ARG A 96 -11.53 -35.19 20.44
N GLU A 97 -11.02 -36.31 19.96
CA GLU A 97 -9.73 -36.85 20.44
C GLU A 97 -8.56 -35.94 20.04
N PHE A 98 -8.66 -35.30 18.87
CA PHE A 98 -7.70 -34.30 18.42
C PHE A 98 -7.68 -33.07 19.34
N GLN A 99 -8.85 -32.58 19.77
CA GLN A 99 -8.99 -31.48 20.72
C GLN A 99 -8.38 -31.83 22.08
N HIS A 100 -8.68 -33.02 22.63
CA HIS A 100 -8.15 -33.47 23.92
C HIS A 100 -6.62 -33.57 23.98
N ALA A 101 -5.97 -33.71 22.83
CA ALA A 101 -4.52 -33.80 22.70
C ALA A 101 -3.86 -32.49 22.23
N ASP A 102 -4.55 -31.35 22.31
CA ASP A 102 -4.10 -30.04 21.84
C ASP A 102 -3.65 -30.05 20.36
N GLY A 103 -4.28 -30.92 19.56
CA GLY A 103 -3.86 -31.18 18.19
C GLY A 103 -3.91 -29.94 17.31
N LEU A 104 -4.90 -29.07 17.51
CA LEU A 104 -5.06 -27.85 16.72
C LEU A 104 -3.90 -26.88 16.96
N GLN A 105 -3.54 -26.67 18.22
CA GLN A 105 -2.40 -25.82 18.58
C GLN A 105 -1.09 -26.39 18.00
N LEU A 106 -0.92 -27.71 18.00
CA LEU A 106 0.24 -28.36 17.39
C LEU A 106 0.31 -28.15 15.87
N VAL A 107 -0.82 -28.29 15.17
CA VAL A 107 -0.91 -28.08 13.72
C VAL A 107 -0.61 -26.63 13.34
N LEU A 108 -1.16 -25.66 14.08
CA LEU A 108 -0.88 -24.24 13.86
C LEU A 108 0.60 -23.92 14.13
N LYS A 109 1.20 -24.44 15.20
CA LYS A 109 2.63 -24.29 15.48
C LYS A 109 3.50 -24.87 14.38
N LEU A 110 3.22 -26.10 13.96
CA LEU A 110 3.89 -26.80 12.85
C LEU A 110 3.92 -25.96 11.58
N LEU A 111 2.78 -25.38 11.21
CA LEU A 111 2.62 -24.60 10.00
C LEU A 111 3.59 -23.40 9.95
N THR A 112 3.83 -22.77 11.11
CA THR A 112 4.69 -21.57 11.24
C THR A 112 6.19 -21.85 11.33
N ILE A 113 6.62 -23.10 11.41
CA ILE A 113 8.05 -23.43 11.56
C ILE A 113 8.82 -22.94 10.33
N GLN A 114 9.87 -22.16 10.60
CA GLN A 114 10.84 -21.68 9.63
C GLN A 114 12.18 -22.41 9.81
N GLY A 115 12.98 -22.44 8.76
CA GLY A 115 14.35 -22.96 8.80
C GLY A 115 14.56 -24.24 8.01
N GLU A 116 15.85 -24.51 7.76
CA GLU A 116 16.33 -25.69 7.07
C GLU A 116 16.93 -26.68 8.05
N ASP A 117 16.83 -27.97 7.75
CA ASP A 117 17.59 -29.00 8.45
C ASP A 117 19.08 -28.78 8.17
N SER A 118 19.83 -28.49 9.24
CA SER A 118 21.28 -28.31 9.29
C SER A 118 22.11 -29.35 8.52
N GLN A 119 21.59 -30.55 8.28
CA GLN A 119 22.28 -31.63 7.57
C GLN A 119 21.90 -31.77 6.11
N THR A 120 20.68 -31.37 5.72
CA THR A 120 20.15 -31.62 4.37
C THR A 120 19.88 -30.35 3.58
N HIS A 121 19.97 -29.18 4.22
CA HIS A 121 19.59 -27.88 3.66
C HIS A 121 18.17 -27.88 3.05
N LYS A 122 17.32 -28.80 3.53
CA LYS A 122 15.91 -28.87 3.14
C LYS A 122 15.07 -28.18 4.19
N PRO A 123 13.97 -27.54 3.81
CA PRO A 123 13.09 -26.91 4.79
C PRO A 123 12.55 -27.96 5.78
N LEU A 124 12.52 -27.62 7.07
CA LEU A 124 12.06 -28.50 8.15
C LEU A 124 10.61 -28.97 7.95
N VAL A 125 9.80 -28.10 7.35
CA VAL A 125 8.47 -28.42 6.83
C VAL A 125 8.50 -28.11 5.33
N SER A 126 8.17 -29.09 4.50
CA SER A 126 8.10 -28.97 3.05
C SER A 126 6.83 -28.23 2.60
N LEU A 127 6.81 -27.77 1.34
CA LEU A 127 5.63 -27.15 0.72
C LEU A 127 4.40 -28.08 0.75
N SER A 128 4.57 -29.36 0.43
CA SER A 128 3.49 -30.37 0.42
C SER A 128 2.92 -30.62 1.82
N GLU A 129 3.78 -30.64 2.85
CA GLU A 129 3.33 -30.75 4.24
C GLU A 129 2.52 -29.52 4.65
N ARG A 130 2.96 -28.30 4.28
CA ARG A 130 2.19 -27.07 4.56
C ARG A 130 0.84 -27.05 3.86
N GLU A 131 0.76 -27.45 2.59
CA GLU A 131 -0.54 -27.61 1.93
C GLU A 131 -1.45 -28.57 2.70
N THR A 132 -0.90 -29.70 3.15
CA THR A 132 -1.67 -30.73 3.86
C THR A 132 -2.18 -30.20 5.19
N LEU A 133 -1.35 -29.47 5.94
CA LEU A 133 -1.76 -28.79 7.18
C LEU A 133 -2.85 -27.75 6.91
N LEU A 134 -2.73 -26.95 5.85
CA LEU A 134 -3.77 -25.98 5.46
C LEU A 134 -5.09 -26.66 5.06
N ARG A 135 -5.04 -27.80 4.34
CA ARG A 135 -6.25 -28.60 4.03
C ARG A 135 -6.93 -29.12 5.30
N ILE A 136 -6.14 -29.57 6.29
CA ILE A 136 -6.67 -30.02 7.59
C ILE A 136 -7.35 -28.84 8.30
N ILE A 137 -6.70 -27.67 8.38
CA ILE A 137 -7.26 -26.47 9.01
C ILE A 137 -8.56 -26.04 8.29
N LEU A 138 -8.56 -26.01 6.95
CA LEU A 138 -9.75 -25.70 6.15
C LEU A 138 -10.89 -26.69 6.39
N ARG A 139 -10.56 -27.97 6.59
CA ARG A 139 -11.57 -28.98 6.89
C ARG A 139 -12.17 -28.76 8.26
N ILE A 140 -11.35 -28.47 9.27
CA ILE A 140 -11.79 -28.18 10.65
C ILE A 140 -12.66 -26.92 10.67
N SER A 141 -12.27 -25.85 9.98
CA SER A 141 -13.02 -24.60 9.93
C SER A 141 -14.44 -24.77 9.34
N LYS A 142 -14.59 -25.69 8.38
CA LYS A 142 -15.87 -26.04 7.75
C LYS A 142 -16.76 -26.95 8.60
N MET A 143 -16.26 -27.55 9.69
CA MET A 143 -17.05 -28.49 10.49
C MET A 143 -18.16 -27.81 11.29
N SER A 144 -17.83 -26.71 11.96
CA SER A 144 -18.79 -25.97 12.79
C SER A 144 -18.27 -24.58 13.10
N ARG A 145 -19.19 -23.70 13.53
CA ARG A 145 -18.83 -22.37 14.04
C ARG A 145 -17.90 -22.44 15.26
N GLN A 146 -18.12 -23.40 16.18
CA GLN A 146 -17.26 -23.59 17.35
C GLN A 146 -15.81 -23.89 16.93
N CYS A 147 -15.61 -24.69 15.87
CA CYS A 147 -14.27 -24.98 15.36
C CYS A 147 -13.57 -23.72 14.82
N LYS A 148 -14.31 -22.79 14.21
CA LYS A 148 -13.76 -21.49 13.78
C LYS A 148 -13.32 -20.66 14.99
N GLU A 149 -14.18 -20.58 16.01
CA GLU A 149 -13.88 -19.87 17.26
C GLU A 149 -12.63 -20.43 17.94
N GLU A 150 -12.47 -21.76 18.00
CA GLU A 150 -11.26 -22.42 18.53
C GLU A 150 -9.99 -22.09 17.74
N ILE A 151 -10.09 -21.99 16.40
CA ILE A 151 -8.96 -21.59 15.55
C ILE A 151 -8.56 -20.14 15.84
N SER A 152 -9.54 -19.24 15.93
CA SER A 152 -9.29 -17.82 16.23
C SER A 152 -8.74 -17.60 17.64
N CYS A 153 -9.17 -18.38 18.64
CA CYS A 153 -8.61 -18.34 20.00
C CYS A 153 -7.11 -18.71 20.06
N LEU A 154 -6.57 -19.33 19.02
CA LEU A 154 -5.18 -19.75 18.92
C LEU A 154 -4.38 -18.92 17.89
N ASP A 155 -4.86 -17.73 17.54
CA ASP A 155 -4.28 -16.85 16.51
C ASP A 155 -4.15 -17.55 15.15
N GLY A 156 -5.11 -18.41 14.81
CA GLY A 156 -5.05 -19.28 13.65
C GLY A 156 -4.92 -18.53 12.32
N GLU A 157 -5.58 -17.38 12.18
CA GLU A 157 -5.50 -16.51 11.00
C GLU A 157 -4.05 -16.05 10.77
N LEU A 158 -3.38 -15.58 11.83
CA LEU A 158 -2.01 -15.12 11.77
C LEU A 158 -1.03 -16.28 11.58
N ALA A 159 -1.29 -17.43 12.19
CA ALA A 159 -0.50 -18.65 12.00
C ALA A 159 -0.55 -19.14 10.54
N VAL A 160 -1.73 -19.07 9.89
CA VAL A 160 -1.91 -19.42 8.48
C VAL A 160 -1.10 -18.50 7.57
N ILE A 161 -1.15 -17.18 7.81
CA ILE A 161 -0.36 -16.19 7.07
C ILE A 161 1.14 -16.45 7.25
N ARG A 162 1.60 -16.61 8.51
CA ARG A 162 3.01 -16.90 8.83
C ARG A 162 3.47 -18.21 8.21
N GLY A 163 2.59 -19.20 8.09
CA GLY A 163 2.87 -20.48 7.43
C GLY A 163 3.22 -20.35 5.96
N VAL A 164 2.49 -19.48 5.25
CA VAL A 164 2.80 -19.20 3.84
C VAL A 164 4.10 -18.42 3.71
N LEU A 165 4.34 -17.44 4.58
CA LEU A 165 5.63 -16.73 4.58
C LEU A 165 6.81 -17.65 4.87
N ALA A 166 6.62 -18.64 5.75
CA ALA A 166 7.62 -19.66 6.06
C ALA A 166 7.92 -20.61 4.90
N SER A 167 7.10 -20.64 3.84
CA SER A 167 7.30 -21.54 2.70
C SER A 167 8.35 -21.05 1.70
N GLY A 168 8.83 -19.80 1.83
CA GLY A 168 9.87 -19.21 0.98
C GLY A 168 9.42 -18.94 -0.46
N ASP A 169 8.14 -19.16 -0.77
CA ASP A 169 7.57 -19.07 -2.13
C ASP A 169 7.16 -17.63 -2.46
N ILE A 170 8.09 -16.71 -2.20
CA ILE A 170 7.85 -15.26 -2.24
C ILE A 170 8.26 -14.68 -3.60
N ASP A 171 9.27 -15.27 -4.26
CA ASP A 171 10.00 -14.62 -5.34
C ASP A 171 9.30 -14.62 -6.71
N ASP A 172 8.36 -15.55 -6.97
CA ASP A 172 7.59 -15.55 -8.23
C ASP A 172 6.13 -15.15 -7.99
N TRP A 173 5.84 -13.85 -8.09
CA TRP A 173 4.51 -13.28 -7.90
C TRP A 173 3.50 -13.71 -8.98
N LYS A 174 3.95 -14.26 -10.11
CA LYS A 174 3.09 -14.64 -11.25
C LYS A 174 2.51 -16.03 -11.12
N THR A 175 3.13 -16.90 -10.32
CA THR A 175 2.63 -18.24 -10.06
C THR A 175 2.00 -18.26 -8.67
N GLU A 176 0.66 -18.27 -8.61
CA GLU A 176 -0.03 -18.53 -7.34
C GLU A 176 0.22 -19.99 -6.96
N SER A 177 1.22 -20.19 -6.11
CA SER A 177 1.46 -21.47 -5.48
C SER A 177 0.23 -21.91 -4.69
N ARG A 178 -0.03 -23.22 -4.73
CA ARG A 178 -1.25 -23.80 -4.15
C ARG A 178 -1.34 -23.59 -2.64
N VAL A 179 -0.23 -23.35 -1.96
CA VAL A 179 -0.18 -22.91 -0.54
C VAL A 179 -0.85 -21.55 -0.34
N TRP A 180 -0.62 -20.58 -1.24
CA TRP A 180 -1.28 -19.26 -1.18
C TRP A 180 -2.78 -19.37 -1.44
N ILE A 181 -3.19 -20.23 -2.39
CA ILE A 181 -4.60 -20.49 -2.68
C ILE A 181 -5.31 -21.07 -1.45
N LEU A 182 -4.72 -22.10 -0.84
CA LEU A 182 -5.28 -22.72 0.37
C LEU A 182 -5.31 -21.74 1.55
N CYS A 183 -4.30 -20.88 1.70
CA CYS A 183 -4.29 -19.81 2.69
C CYS A 183 -5.47 -18.86 2.49
N ARG A 184 -5.73 -18.42 1.25
CA ARG A 184 -6.89 -17.59 0.93
C ARG A 184 -8.20 -18.28 1.31
N GLU A 185 -8.35 -19.55 0.91
CA GLU A 185 -9.55 -20.35 1.23
C GLU A 185 -9.76 -20.49 2.74
N VAL A 186 -8.70 -20.76 3.51
CA VAL A 186 -8.76 -20.85 4.97
C VAL A 186 -9.14 -19.51 5.57
N LEU A 187 -8.48 -18.42 5.18
CA LEU A 187 -8.78 -17.09 5.70
C LEU A 187 -10.22 -16.70 5.39
N LEU A 188 -10.68 -16.77 4.15
CA LEU A 188 -12.07 -16.42 3.82
C LEU A 188 -13.08 -17.30 4.57
N GLU A 189 -12.82 -18.60 4.72
CA GLU A 189 -13.67 -19.47 5.52
C GLU A 189 -13.68 -19.08 7.00
N GLN A 190 -12.55 -18.67 7.57
CA GLN A 190 -12.50 -18.23 8.97
C GLN A 190 -13.17 -16.89 9.21
N LEU A 191 -12.97 -15.97 8.29
CA LEU A 191 -13.38 -14.58 8.42
C LEU A 191 -14.90 -14.40 8.19
N VAL A 192 -15.55 -15.32 7.47
CA VAL A 192 -17.00 -15.27 7.19
C VAL A 192 -17.80 -15.99 8.28
N GLY A 193 -18.71 -15.24 8.93
CA GLY A 193 -19.70 -15.81 9.85
C GLY A 193 -19.17 -16.21 11.22
N ASN A 194 -18.02 -15.69 11.63
CA ASN A 194 -17.42 -15.89 12.95
C ASN A 194 -17.38 -14.57 13.75
N PRO A 195 -18.41 -14.25 14.55
CA PRO A 195 -18.54 -12.95 15.19
C PRO A 195 -17.57 -12.73 16.37
N TYR A 196 -16.97 -13.80 16.92
CA TYR A 196 -15.98 -13.69 18.00
C TYR A 196 -14.58 -13.35 17.49
N CYS A 197 -14.34 -13.50 16.19
CA CYS A 197 -13.01 -13.32 15.61
C CYS A 197 -12.84 -12.01 14.85
N LEU A 198 -13.82 -11.09 14.84
CA LEU A 198 -13.74 -9.88 14.01
C LEU A 198 -12.52 -9.01 14.33
N ASP A 199 -12.05 -9.02 15.58
CA ASP A 199 -10.86 -8.30 15.99
C ASP A 199 -9.58 -9.04 15.55
N GLN A 200 -9.46 -10.35 15.79
CA GLN A 200 -8.33 -11.18 15.34
C GLN A 200 -8.21 -11.19 13.81
N ALA A 201 -9.35 -11.29 13.13
CA ALA A 201 -9.51 -11.13 11.69
C ALA A 201 -8.93 -9.81 11.20
N HIS A 202 -9.33 -8.72 11.87
CA HIS A 202 -8.86 -7.39 11.53
C HIS A 202 -7.35 -7.26 11.76
N GLU A 203 -6.84 -7.77 12.89
CA GLU A 203 -5.41 -7.79 13.20
C GLU A 203 -4.60 -8.55 12.14
N ALA A 204 -5.09 -9.71 11.68
CA ALA A 204 -4.48 -10.48 10.61
C ALA A 204 -4.45 -9.70 9.28
N ILE A 205 -5.54 -8.99 8.94
CA ILE A 205 -5.59 -8.12 7.74
C ILE A 205 -4.61 -6.96 7.90
N VAL A 206 -4.61 -6.27 9.03
CA VAL A 206 -3.67 -5.17 9.32
C VAL A 206 -2.23 -5.65 9.21
N PHE A 207 -1.92 -6.84 9.73
CA PHE A 207 -0.60 -7.46 9.62
C PHE A 207 -0.18 -7.65 8.17
N MET A 208 -1.08 -8.14 7.30
CA MET A 208 -0.78 -8.31 5.87
C MET A 208 -0.58 -6.96 5.16
N LEU A 209 -1.46 -5.99 5.41
CA LEU A 209 -1.45 -4.69 4.72
C LEU A 209 -0.28 -3.79 5.12
N LYS A 210 0.18 -3.88 6.37
CA LYS A 210 1.34 -3.13 6.87
C LYS A 210 2.67 -3.86 6.71
N ASN A 211 2.67 -5.04 6.09
CA ASN A 211 3.89 -5.80 5.88
C ASN A 211 4.79 -5.11 4.84
N SER A 212 6.11 -5.22 4.99
CA SER A 212 7.06 -4.69 4.00
C SER A 212 7.03 -5.45 2.67
N ASN A 213 6.45 -6.65 2.63
CA ASN A 213 6.34 -7.47 1.44
C ASN A 213 5.12 -7.07 0.59
N ALA A 214 5.35 -6.49 -0.58
CA ALA A 214 4.31 -6.07 -1.52
C ALA A 214 3.34 -7.19 -1.93
N ARG A 215 3.82 -8.43 -2.08
CA ARG A 215 2.96 -9.58 -2.41
C ARG A 215 1.98 -9.87 -1.28
N LEU A 216 2.43 -9.78 -0.03
CA LEU A 216 1.56 -9.99 1.13
C LEU A 216 0.55 -8.83 1.29
N GLN A 217 0.97 -7.60 1.02
CA GLN A 217 0.07 -6.45 1.00
C GLN A 217 -1.03 -6.62 -0.05
N LEU A 218 -0.66 -7.01 -1.27
CA LEU A 218 -1.61 -7.27 -2.36
C LEU A 218 -2.58 -8.40 -2.01
N PHE A 219 -2.06 -9.51 -1.48
CA PHE A 219 -2.86 -10.64 -1.02
C PHE A 219 -3.86 -10.22 0.07
N GLY A 220 -3.39 -9.46 1.07
CA GLY A 220 -4.24 -8.94 2.14
C GLY A 220 -5.31 -7.98 1.63
N ALA A 221 -4.99 -7.12 0.66
CA ALA A 221 -5.93 -6.19 0.05
C ALA A 221 -7.03 -6.93 -0.73
N GLN A 222 -6.68 -7.99 -1.44
CA GLN A 222 -7.64 -8.84 -2.14
C GLN A 222 -8.54 -9.61 -1.18
N VAL A 223 -8.00 -10.19 -0.11
CA VAL A 223 -8.81 -10.84 0.94
C VAL A 223 -9.76 -9.83 1.58
N LEU A 224 -9.28 -8.63 1.90
CA LEU A 224 -10.12 -7.57 2.45
C LEU A 224 -11.23 -7.15 1.48
N ARG A 225 -10.95 -7.06 0.17
CA ARG A 225 -11.93 -6.72 -0.86
C ARG A 225 -13.06 -7.73 -0.92
N GLU A 226 -12.76 -9.01 -0.83
CA GLU A 226 -13.78 -10.07 -0.74
C GLU A 226 -14.68 -9.89 0.50
N LEU A 227 -14.13 -9.46 1.64
CA LEU A 227 -14.92 -9.28 2.86
C LEU A 227 -15.82 -8.04 2.86
N ILE A 228 -15.44 -6.96 2.16
CA ILE A 228 -16.18 -5.69 2.22
C ILE A 228 -17.00 -5.37 0.97
N SER A 229 -16.73 -6.05 -0.14
CA SER A 229 -17.47 -5.83 -1.40
C SER A 229 -18.77 -6.61 -1.40
N GLU A 230 -19.91 -5.92 -1.54
CA GLU A 230 -21.24 -6.53 -1.64
C GLU A 230 -21.39 -7.50 -2.81
N LYS A 231 -20.50 -7.42 -3.81
CA LYS A 231 -20.48 -8.33 -4.97
C LYS A 231 -19.77 -9.65 -4.68
N SER A 232 -19.03 -9.75 -3.57
CA SER A 232 -18.30 -10.96 -3.21
C SER A 232 -19.21 -11.99 -2.54
N PHE A 233 -18.91 -13.27 -2.78
CA PHE A 233 -19.50 -14.37 -2.04
C PHE A 233 -19.13 -14.38 -0.56
N ALA A 234 -17.93 -13.87 -0.22
CA ALA A 234 -17.41 -13.82 1.14
C ALA A 234 -17.71 -12.49 1.85
N PHE A 235 -18.66 -11.70 1.33
CA PHE A 235 -19.04 -10.43 1.93
C PHE A 235 -19.55 -10.60 3.37
N ASP A 236 -18.93 -9.89 4.31
CA ASP A 236 -19.35 -9.82 5.71
C ASP A 236 -19.82 -8.39 6.06
N PRO A 237 -21.15 -8.16 6.14
CA PRO A 237 -21.69 -6.83 6.44
C PRO A 237 -21.40 -6.38 7.87
N GLU A 238 -21.21 -7.31 8.80
CA GLU A 238 -20.91 -6.98 10.20
C GLU A 238 -19.47 -6.52 10.34
N TYR A 239 -18.52 -7.23 9.71
CA TYR A 239 -17.12 -6.84 9.65
C TYR A 239 -16.97 -5.44 9.05
N ARG A 240 -17.53 -5.21 7.86
CA ARG A 240 -17.46 -3.91 7.18
C ARG A 240 -18.02 -2.78 8.06
N ARG A 241 -19.17 -3.01 8.71
CA ARG A 241 -19.82 -2.00 9.56
C ARG A 241 -19.00 -1.67 10.80
N ARG A 242 -18.44 -2.68 11.48
CA ARG A 242 -17.70 -2.48 12.74
C ARG A 242 -16.31 -1.88 12.52
N LYS A 243 -15.65 -2.21 11.40
CA LYS A 243 -14.26 -1.82 11.12
C LYS A 243 -14.11 -0.65 10.16
N GLU A 244 -15.21 -0.07 9.66
CA GLU A 244 -15.16 0.99 8.64
C GLU A 244 -14.19 2.15 8.95
N HIS A 245 -14.15 2.64 10.20
CA HIS A 245 -13.29 3.75 10.59
C HIS A 245 -11.80 3.36 10.63
N GLU A 246 -11.49 2.09 10.88
CA GLU A 246 -10.14 1.53 10.86
C GLU A 246 -9.69 1.19 9.43
N LEU A 247 -10.64 0.79 8.56
CA LEU A 247 -10.38 0.45 7.17
C LEU A 247 -10.00 1.66 6.31
N VAL A 248 -10.62 2.82 6.53
CA VAL A 248 -10.33 4.03 5.73
C VAL A 248 -8.85 4.41 5.81
N PRO A 249 -8.22 4.62 6.99
CA PRO A 249 -6.78 4.87 7.09
C PRO A 249 -5.90 3.82 6.40
N LEU A 250 -6.24 2.54 6.47
CA LEU A 250 -5.48 1.47 5.82
C LEU A 250 -5.51 1.59 4.29
N CYS A 251 -6.67 1.93 3.73
CA CYS A 251 -6.79 2.13 2.28
C CYS A 251 -5.91 3.31 1.82
N PHE A 252 -5.93 4.44 2.56
CA PHE A 252 -5.05 5.57 2.25
C PHE A 252 -3.56 5.23 2.35
N TYR A 253 -3.17 4.45 3.37
CA TYR A 253 -1.80 3.95 3.49
C TYR A 253 -1.36 3.14 2.26
N LEU A 254 -2.24 2.27 1.74
CA LEU A 254 -1.95 1.49 0.52
C LEU A 254 -1.98 2.36 -0.75
N LEU A 255 -2.80 3.41 -0.79
CA LEU A 255 -2.91 4.30 -1.94
C LEU A 255 -1.61 5.08 -2.20
N GLU A 256 -0.84 5.36 -1.15
CA GLU A 256 0.46 6.03 -1.23
C GLU A 256 1.58 5.10 -1.76
N SER A 257 1.33 3.78 -1.85
CA SER A 257 2.29 2.79 -2.35
C SER A 257 2.79 3.14 -3.75
N THR A 258 4.07 2.87 -4.03
CA THR A 258 4.64 2.99 -5.37
C THR A 258 4.27 1.83 -6.30
N ASP A 259 3.70 0.75 -5.76
CA ASP A 259 3.26 -0.40 -6.54
C ASP A 259 1.87 -0.16 -7.11
N VAL A 260 1.75 -0.19 -8.44
CA VAL A 260 0.51 0.08 -9.18
C VAL A 260 -0.58 -0.94 -8.86
N TYR A 261 -0.24 -2.21 -8.60
CA TYR A 261 -1.23 -3.24 -8.26
C TYR A 261 -1.82 -3.00 -6.87
N ILE A 262 -0.97 -2.59 -5.91
CA ILE A 262 -1.43 -2.23 -4.56
C ILE A 262 -2.32 -0.98 -4.61
N GLN A 263 -1.94 0.02 -5.40
CA GLN A 263 -2.76 1.22 -5.60
C GLN A 263 -4.12 0.88 -6.23
N HIS A 264 -4.14 0.00 -7.23
CA HIS A 264 -5.37 -0.46 -7.86
C HIS A 264 -6.29 -1.16 -6.86
N GLU A 265 -5.78 -2.12 -6.08
CA GLU A 265 -6.58 -2.79 -5.05
C GLU A 265 -7.05 -1.80 -3.97
N SER A 266 -6.23 -0.83 -3.58
CA SER A 266 -6.65 0.24 -2.66
C SER A 266 -7.82 1.06 -3.21
N LEU A 267 -7.81 1.37 -4.50
CA LEU A 267 -8.91 2.06 -5.17
C LEU A 267 -10.21 1.25 -5.17
N GLU A 268 -10.12 -0.05 -5.42
CA GLU A 268 -11.26 -0.96 -5.34
C GLU A 268 -11.83 -1.02 -3.91
N LEU A 269 -10.96 -1.05 -2.90
CA LEU A 269 -11.36 -1.00 -1.49
C LEU A 269 -12.06 0.33 -1.14
N LEU A 270 -11.49 1.46 -1.55
CA LEU A 270 -12.11 2.78 -1.37
C LEU A 270 -13.44 2.87 -2.09
N HIS A 271 -13.55 2.34 -3.31
CA HIS A 271 -14.79 2.31 -4.06
C HIS A 271 -15.88 1.49 -3.33
N ALA A 272 -15.53 0.35 -2.73
CA ALA A 272 -16.44 -0.41 -1.89
C ALA A 272 -16.85 0.41 -0.66
N LEU A 273 -15.93 1.06 0.05
CA LEU A 273 -16.26 1.86 1.24
C LEU A 273 -17.11 3.09 0.92
N LEU A 274 -16.93 3.72 -0.26
CA LEU A 274 -17.70 4.87 -0.71
C LEU A 274 -19.19 4.60 -0.96
N GLN A 275 -19.58 3.32 -1.07
CA GLN A 275 -21.00 2.94 -1.11
C GLN A 275 -21.71 3.21 0.24
N LEU A 276 -20.95 3.41 1.32
CA LEU A 276 -21.48 3.83 2.62
C LEU A 276 -21.53 5.37 2.67
N GLU A 277 -22.73 5.94 2.57
CA GLU A 277 -22.94 7.40 2.54
C GLU A 277 -22.22 8.14 3.69
N ARG A 278 -22.26 7.58 4.91
CA ARG A 278 -21.60 8.16 6.10
C ARG A 278 -20.07 8.25 6.00
N LEU A 279 -19.43 7.48 5.12
CA LEU A 279 -17.97 7.52 4.92
C LEU A 279 -17.56 8.46 3.79
N GLN A 280 -18.49 8.86 2.93
CA GLN A 280 -18.18 9.68 1.75
C GLN A 280 -17.49 10.98 2.14
N GLU A 281 -17.97 11.68 3.16
CA GLU A 281 -17.37 12.94 3.60
C GLU A 281 -15.92 12.74 4.09
N ILE A 282 -15.68 11.76 4.96
CA ILE A 282 -14.35 11.50 5.53
C ILE A 282 -13.36 11.05 4.44
N ILE A 283 -13.81 10.20 3.51
CA ILE A 283 -12.96 9.73 2.41
C ILE A 283 -12.64 10.89 1.46
N CYS A 284 -13.65 11.68 1.06
CA CYS A 284 -13.45 12.84 0.19
C CYS A 284 -12.51 13.88 0.82
N GLU A 285 -12.68 14.19 2.11
CA GLU A 285 -11.79 15.09 2.85
C GLU A 285 -10.33 14.63 2.78
N LYS A 286 -10.08 13.34 3.06
CA LYS A 286 -8.74 12.76 3.03
C LYS A 286 -8.17 12.71 1.61
N LEU A 287 -8.97 12.42 0.59
CA LEU A 287 -8.53 12.46 -0.82
C LEU A 287 -8.09 13.86 -1.21
N VAL A 288 -8.87 14.90 -0.88
CA VAL A 288 -8.50 16.28 -1.22
C VAL A 288 -7.25 16.72 -0.47
N ARG A 289 -7.10 16.35 0.80
CA ARG A 289 -5.85 16.58 1.56
C ARG A 289 -4.66 15.90 0.90
N LEU A 290 -4.79 14.61 0.53
CA LEU A 290 -3.72 13.87 -0.14
C LEU A 290 -3.34 14.50 -1.50
N VAL A 291 -4.31 14.97 -2.28
CA VAL A 291 -4.04 15.72 -3.52
C VAL A 291 -3.31 17.03 -3.21
N GLY A 292 -3.71 17.76 -2.17
CA GLY A 292 -3.05 18.99 -1.73
C GLY A 292 -1.61 18.78 -1.26
N ASP A 293 -1.37 17.76 -0.44
CA ASP A 293 -0.05 17.41 0.07
C ASP A 293 0.86 16.95 -1.06
N SER A 294 0.33 16.11 -1.97
CA SER A 294 1.08 15.65 -3.15
C SER A 294 1.33 16.74 -4.19
N ALA A 295 0.46 17.75 -4.30
CA ALA A 295 0.66 18.92 -5.15
C ALA A 295 1.83 19.79 -4.67
N LYS A 296 2.01 19.88 -3.35
CA LYS A 296 3.11 20.60 -2.71
C LYS A 296 4.39 19.77 -2.60
N ALA A 297 4.30 18.45 -2.71
CA ALA A 297 5.43 17.55 -2.52
C ALA A 297 6.54 17.82 -3.55
N LEU A 298 7.75 18.04 -3.03
CA LEU A 298 8.97 18.08 -3.82
C LEU A 298 9.28 16.68 -4.34
N ASP A 299 9.51 16.57 -5.64
CA ASP A 299 10.04 15.34 -6.22
C ASP A 299 11.56 15.52 -6.32
N THR A 300 12.28 15.20 -5.24
CA THR A 300 13.72 15.50 -5.09
C THR A 300 14.61 14.91 -6.19
N LYS A 301 14.13 13.88 -6.91
CA LYS A 301 14.82 13.29 -8.06
C LYS A 301 14.61 14.05 -9.38
N VAL A 302 13.56 14.89 -9.44
CA VAL A 302 13.22 15.77 -10.57
C VAL A 302 14.13 17.00 -10.51
N GLU A 303 14.14 17.75 -9.41
CA GLU A 303 14.80 19.08 -9.38
C GLU A 303 16.33 19.04 -9.52
N GLU A 304 17.03 18.08 -8.91
CA GLU A 304 18.50 17.95 -9.01
C GLU A 304 18.97 17.66 -10.46
N ARG A 305 18.13 17.00 -11.29
CA ARG A 305 18.50 16.59 -12.66
C ARG A 305 17.90 17.46 -13.75
N PHE A 306 16.80 18.15 -13.49
CA PHE A 306 16.25 19.17 -14.40
C PHE A 306 17.18 20.39 -14.50
N ALA A 307 18.02 20.64 -13.48
CA ALA A 307 19.09 21.62 -13.57
C ALA A 307 20.27 21.18 -14.47
N SER A 308 20.35 19.88 -14.81
CA SER A 308 21.48 19.28 -15.55
C SER A 308 21.10 18.70 -16.92
N ILE A 309 19.81 18.51 -17.20
CA ILE A 309 19.33 17.90 -18.45
C ILE A 309 18.55 18.98 -19.20
N GLU A 310 19.22 19.64 -20.13
CA GLU A 310 18.56 20.33 -21.23
C GLU A 310 17.74 19.30 -22.03
N ASP A 311 16.45 19.59 -22.21
CA ASP A 311 15.63 19.15 -23.36
C ASP A 311 15.50 17.65 -23.66
N THR A 312 15.04 16.81 -22.72
CA THR A 312 14.47 15.50 -23.10
C THR A 312 13.09 15.22 -22.45
N THR A 313 12.04 15.33 -23.26
CA THR A 313 10.62 15.05 -22.91
C THR A 313 10.39 13.61 -22.41
N GLU A 314 11.23 12.66 -22.84
CA GLU A 314 11.15 11.25 -22.43
C GLU A 314 11.53 11.03 -20.96
N TYR A 315 12.50 11.79 -20.42
CA TYR A 315 12.92 11.67 -19.02
C TYR A 315 11.87 12.25 -18.07
N GLU A 316 11.26 13.39 -18.43
CA GLU A 316 10.16 14.00 -17.69
C GLU A 316 8.99 13.01 -17.53
N THR A 317 8.64 12.33 -18.62
CA THR A 317 7.55 11.33 -18.63
C THR A 317 7.84 10.17 -17.66
N TYR A 318 9.07 9.64 -17.64
CA TYR A 318 9.41 8.50 -16.76
C TYR A 318 9.45 8.88 -15.27
N VAL A 319 9.93 10.08 -14.93
CA VAL A 319 9.99 10.51 -13.53
C VAL A 319 8.62 10.91 -13.01
N HIS A 320 7.79 11.59 -13.81
CA HIS A 320 6.45 11.95 -13.39
C HIS A 320 5.48 10.76 -13.25
N LEU A 321 5.70 9.64 -13.96
CA LEU A 321 4.99 8.37 -13.71
C LEU A 321 5.12 7.90 -12.26
N ARG A 322 6.19 8.29 -11.55
CA ARG A 322 6.42 7.96 -10.14
C ARG A 322 5.98 9.07 -9.18
N SER A 323 5.61 10.24 -9.71
CA SER A 323 5.22 11.38 -8.87
C SER A 323 4.00 11.05 -8.00
N ALA A 324 4.01 11.52 -6.76
CA ALA A 324 2.90 11.31 -5.84
C ALA A 324 1.62 11.99 -6.35
N PHE A 325 1.75 13.18 -6.96
CA PHE A 325 0.61 13.92 -7.49
C PHE A 325 -0.08 13.21 -8.64
N ALA A 326 0.66 12.75 -9.67
CA ALA A 326 0.04 12.08 -10.82
C ALA A 326 -0.73 10.83 -10.37
N ARG A 327 -0.16 10.02 -9.48
CA ARG A 327 -0.81 8.82 -8.92
C ARG A 327 -2.07 9.17 -8.12
N THR A 328 -1.99 10.17 -7.23
CA THR A 328 -3.13 10.59 -6.41
C THR A 328 -4.24 11.23 -7.26
N SER A 329 -3.88 12.06 -8.25
CA SER A 329 -4.83 12.67 -9.17
C SER A 329 -5.53 11.61 -10.03
N GLN A 330 -4.79 10.61 -10.54
CA GLN A 330 -5.38 9.49 -11.28
C GLN A 330 -6.33 8.67 -10.39
N ALA A 331 -5.96 8.43 -9.14
CA ALA A 331 -6.80 7.77 -8.15
C ALA A 331 -8.13 8.52 -7.94
N VAL A 332 -8.07 9.83 -7.68
CA VAL A 332 -9.27 10.68 -7.53
C VAL A 332 -10.09 10.71 -8.81
N ASN A 333 -9.48 10.84 -9.99
CA ASN A 333 -10.17 10.78 -11.27
C ASN A 333 -10.91 9.46 -11.49
N THR A 334 -10.30 8.33 -11.12
CA THR A 334 -10.92 7.01 -11.23
C THR A 334 -12.18 6.93 -10.35
N LEU A 335 -12.10 7.45 -9.11
CA LEU A 335 -13.24 7.49 -8.20
C LEU A 335 -14.34 8.46 -8.66
N MET A 336 -13.98 9.64 -9.14
CA MET A 336 -14.94 10.64 -9.67
C MET A 336 -15.67 10.11 -10.92
N ASN A 337 -14.94 9.43 -11.82
CA ASN A 337 -15.53 8.77 -12.98
C ASN A 337 -16.52 7.67 -12.59
N SER A 338 -16.18 6.90 -11.56
CA SER A 338 -16.98 5.77 -11.08
C SER A 338 -18.21 6.22 -10.30
N ASN A 339 -18.15 7.35 -9.59
CA ASN A 339 -19.26 7.90 -8.81
C ASN A 339 -19.29 9.44 -8.85
N ARG A 340 -20.06 9.98 -9.79
CA ARG A 340 -20.18 11.43 -10.02
C ARG A 340 -20.84 12.19 -8.86
N ASN A 341 -21.58 11.50 -7.98
CA ASN A 341 -22.23 12.12 -6.83
C ASN A 341 -21.23 12.63 -5.79
N LEU A 342 -19.94 12.26 -5.90
CA LEU A 342 -18.87 12.76 -5.05
C LEU A 342 -18.41 14.17 -5.43
N LEU A 343 -18.70 14.65 -6.65
CA LEU A 343 -18.21 15.95 -7.16
C LEU A 343 -18.63 17.14 -6.27
N PRO A 344 -19.90 17.28 -5.82
CA PRO A 344 -20.26 18.37 -4.91
C PRO A 344 -19.50 18.33 -3.58
N ILE A 345 -19.22 17.14 -3.05
CA ILE A 345 -18.48 16.99 -1.79
C ILE A 345 -17.02 17.40 -2.00
N LEU A 346 -16.37 16.88 -3.05
CA LEU A 346 -14.97 17.15 -3.37
C LEU A 346 -14.73 18.62 -3.72
N VAL A 347 -15.61 19.23 -4.51
CA VAL A 347 -15.45 20.58 -5.04
C VAL A 347 -15.99 21.63 -4.06
N ASP A 348 -17.25 21.52 -3.66
CA ASP A 348 -17.93 22.61 -2.95
C ASP A 348 -17.57 22.64 -1.46
N ARG A 349 -17.33 21.48 -0.84
CA ARG A 349 -17.01 21.40 0.60
C ARG A 349 -15.53 21.36 0.90
N PHE A 350 -14.76 20.55 0.16
CA PHE A 350 -13.35 20.33 0.46
C PHE A 350 -12.37 21.07 -0.47
N GLY A 351 -12.85 21.66 -1.57
CA GLY A 351 -12.04 22.56 -2.39
C GLY A 351 -11.00 21.87 -3.28
N LEU A 352 -11.34 20.73 -3.90
CA LEU A 352 -10.44 19.98 -4.81
C LEU A 352 -9.84 20.84 -5.95
N LEU A 353 -10.51 21.90 -6.39
CA LEU A 353 -10.03 22.75 -7.49
C LEU A 353 -8.76 23.54 -7.13
N THR A 354 -8.56 23.89 -5.86
CA THR A 354 -7.39 24.68 -5.44
C THR A 354 -6.06 23.94 -5.65
N PRO A 355 -5.86 22.70 -5.16
CA PRO A 355 -4.62 21.98 -5.42
C PRO A 355 -4.40 21.65 -6.89
N LEU A 356 -5.47 21.35 -7.65
CA LEU A 356 -5.36 21.15 -9.10
C LEU A 356 -4.90 22.43 -9.81
N ALA A 357 -5.40 23.60 -9.40
CA ALA A 357 -5.08 24.88 -10.04
C ALA A 357 -3.65 25.30 -9.73
N PHE A 358 -3.20 25.05 -8.50
CA PHE A 358 -1.82 25.24 -8.09
C PHE A 358 -0.85 24.45 -9.00
N VAL A 359 -1.16 23.18 -9.30
CA VAL A 359 -0.35 22.36 -10.21
C VAL A 359 -0.38 22.88 -11.64
N LEU A 360 -1.56 23.28 -12.15
CA LEU A 360 -1.66 23.86 -13.50
C LEU A 360 -0.82 25.12 -13.69
N VAL A 361 -0.72 25.95 -12.64
CA VAL A 361 -0.02 27.23 -12.70
C VAL A 361 1.50 27.08 -12.56
N ILE A 362 1.97 26.13 -11.74
CA ILE A 362 3.39 26.02 -11.36
C ILE A 362 4.14 24.95 -12.16
N GLU A 363 3.49 23.85 -12.53
CA GLU A 363 4.16 22.84 -13.33
C GLU A 363 4.33 23.31 -14.77
N ARG A 364 5.39 22.81 -15.43
CA ARG A 364 5.61 23.04 -16.86
C ARG A 364 4.37 22.57 -17.66
N PRO A 365 3.90 23.37 -18.62
CA PRO A 365 2.86 22.93 -19.57
C PRO A 365 3.24 21.60 -20.21
N HIS A 366 2.26 20.73 -20.42
CA HIS A 366 2.43 19.38 -20.98
C HIS A 366 3.22 18.36 -20.15
N SER A 367 3.65 18.70 -18.92
CA SER A 367 4.12 17.69 -17.98
C SER A 367 2.99 16.73 -17.59
N LEU A 368 3.29 15.50 -17.20
CA LEU A 368 2.27 14.53 -16.77
C LEU A 368 1.44 15.00 -15.57
N LYS A 369 2.05 15.75 -14.63
CA LYS A 369 1.32 16.36 -13.51
C LYS A 369 0.35 17.43 -14.00
N TRP A 370 0.79 18.27 -14.92
CA TRP A 370 -0.04 19.29 -15.55
C TRP A 370 -1.21 18.65 -16.31
N HIS A 371 -0.97 17.60 -17.11
CA HIS A 371 -2.02 16.86 -17.80
C HIS A 371 -3.00 16.20 -16.82
N ALA A 372 -2.52 15.58 -15.74
CA ALA A 372 -3.39 14.99 -14.72
C ALA A 372 -4.31 16.05 -14.10
N ALA A 373 -3.78 17.24 -13.80
CA ALA A 373 -4.57 18.35 -13.28
C ALA A 373 -5.58 18.87 -14.33
N ALA A 374 -5.16 19.04 -15.58
CA ALA A 374 -6.01 19.52 -16.69
C ALA A 374 -7.20 18.58 -16.96
N ILE A 375 -6.94 17.27 -17.02
CA ILE A 375 -7.98 16.23 -17.19
C ILE A 375 -8.97 16.28 -16.02
N SER A 376 -8.47 16.38 -14.78
CA SER A 376 -9.31 16.48 -13.58
C SER A 376 -10.19 17.72 -13.61
N PHE A 377 -9.60 18.89 -13.93
CA PHE A 377 -10.31 20.17 -14.07
C PHE A 377 -11.43 20.08 -15.09
N ARG A 378 -11.10 19.51 -16.24
CA ARG A 378 -12.03 19.37 -17.36
C ARG A 378 -13.22 18.51 -16.98
N PHE A 379 -12.95 17.35 -16.38
CA PHE A 379 -13.98 16.43 -15.92
C PHE A 379 -14.91 17.09 -14.90
N ILE A 380 -14.37 17.84 -13.94
CA ILE A 380 -15.15 18.55 -12.94
C ILE A 380 -16.05 19.61 -13.59
N LEU A 381 -15.52 20.42 -14.52
CA LEU A 381 -16.30 21.46 -15.17
C LEU A 381 -17.41 20.92 -16.07
N SER A 382 -17.19 19.80 -16.77
CA SER A 382 -18.23 19.19 -17.61
C SER A 382 -19.34 18.50 -16.82
N HIS A 383 -19.06 18.02 -15.60
CA HIS A 383 -20.02 17.24 -14.80
C HIS A 383 -20.59 17.98 -13.58
N HIS A 384 -19.94 19.05 -13.12
CA HIS A 384 -20.35 19.85 -11.96
C HIS A 384 -20.12 21.36 -12.18
N TYR A 385 -20.51 21.86 -13.36
CA TYR A 385 -20.28 23.26 -13.74
C TYR A 385 -20.79 24.28 -12.71
N ARG A 386 -22.00 24.08 -12.16
CA ARG A 386 -22.63 25.07 -11.26
C ARG A 386 -21.84 25.33 -9.99
N GLY A 387 -21.23 24.30 -9.39
CA GLY A 387 -20.39 24.47 -8.20
C GLY A 387 -18.95 24.81 -8.56
N ALA A 388 -18.44 24.26 -9.66
CA ALA A 388 -17.06 24.49 -10.09
C ALA A 388 -16.81 25.90 -10.63
N ALA A 389 -17.69 26.44 -11.48
CA ALA A 389 -17.43 27.68 -12.22
C ALA A 389 -17.13 28.90 -11.33
N PRO A 390 -17.85 29.18 -10.23
CA PRO A 390 -17.52 30.27 -9.32
C PRO A 390 -16.12 30.12 -8.69
N CYS A 391 -15.75 28.88 -8.32
CA CYS A 391 -14.45 28.57 -7.75
C CYS A 391 -13.33 28.77 -8.78
N VAL A 392 -13.53 28.30 -10.02
CA VAL A 392 -12.57 28.50 -11.12
C VAL A 392 -12.40 29.98 -11.43
N ALA A 393 -13.49 30.73 -11.52
CA ALA A 393 -13.46 32.19 -11.75
C ALA A 393 -12.59 32.91 -10.70
N GLY A 394 -12.74 32.55 -9.42
CA GLY A 394 -11.95 33.14 -8.32
C GLY A 394 -10.51 32.64 -8.19
N LEU A 395 -10.18 31.47 -8.75
CA LEU A 395 -8.82 30.93 -8.76
C LEU A 395 -7.98 31.53 -9.89
N PHE A 396 -8.58 31.79 -11.06
CA PHE A 396 -7.88 32.27 -12.26
C PHE A 396 -8.16 33.75 -12.60
N ASN A 397 -9.01 34.43 -11.82
CA ASN A 397 -9.53 35.78 -12.08
C ASN A 397 -10.13 35.90 -13.50
N ILE A 398 -10.99 34.93 -13.85
CA ILE A 398 -11.70 34.90 -15.14
C ILE A 398 -13.17 35.23 -14.90
N PRO A 399 -13.79 36.11 -15.71
CA PRO A 399 -15.22 36.33 -15.66
C PRO A 399 -15.99 35.02 -15.87
N MET A 400 -17.03 34.77 -15.07
CA MET A 400 -17.86 33.57 -15.23
C MET A 400 -18.48 33.45 -16.63
N GLU A 401 -18.70 34.58 -17.31
CA GLU A 401 -19.24 34.64 -18.67
C GLU A 401 -18.31 33.94 -19.68
N GLU A 402 -17.00 34.12 -19.55
CA GLU A 402 -16.01 33.46 -20.41
C GLU A 402 -15.92 31.96 -20.12
N LEU A 403 -16.18 31.55 -18.87
CA LEU A 403 -16.24 30.12 -18.50
C LEU A 403 -17.49 29.42 -19.06
N LEU A 404 -18.56 30.13 -19.43
CA LEU A 404 -19.76 29.51 -20.01
C LEU A 404 -19.46 28.85 -21.35
N GLU A 405 -18.54 29.41 -22.12
CA GLU A 405 -18.12 28.87 -23.42
C GLU A 405 -17.50 27.47 -23.29
N TRP A 406 -17.02 27.10 -22.10
CA TRP A 406 -16.36 25.82 -21.83
C TRP A 406 -17.29 24.73 -21.28
N LYS A 407 -18.52 25.08 -20.95
CA LYS A 407 -19.50 24.19 -20.31
C LYS A 407 -19.83 22.97 -21.19
N ASP A 408 -20.05 23.19 -22.49
CA ASP A 408 -20.60 22.18 -23.42
C ASP A 408 -19.58 21.69 -24.47
N LYS A 409 -18.31 22.13 -24.38
CA LYS A 409 -17.22 21.59 -25.22
C LYS A 409 -17.05 20.09 -24.94
N ARG A 410 -16.39 19.29 -25.81
CA ARG A 410 -16.23 17.83 -25.63
C ARG A 410 -14.88 17.42 -25.00
N ASP A 411 -14.67 16.12 -24.83
CA ASP A 411 -13.69 15.50 -23.92
C ASP A 411 -12.21 15.71 -24.28
N ASP A 412 -11.87 16.05 -25.54
CA ASP A 412 -10.47 16.13 -26.00
C ASP A 412 -9.80 17.51 -25.78
N GLU A 413 -10.47 18.46 -25.12
CA GLU A 413 -10.01 19.86 -25.01
C GLU A 413 -9.45 20.25 -23.63
N GLY A 414 -9.05 19.28 -22.79
CA GLY A 414 -8.53 19.57 -21.44
C GLY A 414 -7.31 20.51 -21.46
N GLU A 415 -6.44 20.35 -22.45
CA GLU A 415 -5.27 21.20 -22.64
C GLU A 415 -5.64 22.62 -23.06
N MET A 416 -6.61 22.77 -23.97
CA MET A 416 -7.07 24.08 -24.43
C MET A 416 -7.77 24.85 -23.32
N LEU A 417 -8.55 24.16 -22.48
CA LEU A 417 -9.13 24.75 -21.28
C LEU A 417 -8.04 25.22 -20.32
N ALA A 418 -7.05 24.37 -20.02
CA ALA A 418 -5.96 24.74 -19.11
C ALA A 418 -5.14 25.92 -19.66
N ALA A 419 -4.83 25.94 -20.95
CA ALA A 419 -4.17 27.06 -21.61
C ALA A 419 -4.98 28.36 -21.53
N PHE A 420 -6.30 28.28 -21.75
CA PHE A 420 -7.21 29.41 -21.57
C PHE A 420 -7.23 29.93 -20.12
N LEU A 421 -7.24 29.03 -19.14
CA LEU A 421 -7.25 29.38 -17.72
C LEU A 421 -5.96 30.09 -17.28
N ILE A 422 -4.81 29.62 -17.77
CA ILE A 422 -3.48 30.15 -17.42
C ILE A 422 -3.22 31.48 -18.13
N GLY A 423 -3.62 31.60 -19.40
CA GLY A 423 -3.37 32.76 -20.25
C GLY A 423 -1.92 32.86 -20.71
N ASP A 424 -1.42 34.09 -20.83
CA ASP A 424 -0.04 34.38 -21.21
C ASP A 424 0.92 34.32 -20.00
N GLU A 425 2.22 34.39 -20.26
CA GLU A 425 3.26 34.31 -19.22
C GLU A 425 3.09 35.39 -18.14
N THR A 426 2.63 36.59 -18.51
CA THR A 426 2.40 37.68 -17.56
C THR A 426 1.25 37.37 -16.61
N ARG A 427 0.18 36.76 -17.10
CA ARG A 427 -0.93 36.29 -16.28
C ARG A 427 -0.54 35.09 -15.42
N GLN A 428 0.16 34.12 -15.98
CA GLN A 428 0.66 32.96 -15.24
C GLN A 428 1.51 33.40 -14.04
N SER A 429 2.40 34.36 -14.26
CA SER A 429 3.23 35.00 -13.24
C SER A 429 2.42 35.63 -12.09
N GLN A 430 1.35 36.35 -12.44
CA GLN A 430 0.44 36.91 -11.43
C GLN A 430 -0.32 35.82 -10.66
N LEU A 431 -0.72 34.74 -11.33
CA LEU A 431 -1.37 33.60 -10.70
C LEU A 431 -0.43 32.90 -9.71
N VAL A 432 0.83 32.67 -10.07
CA VAL A 432 1.86 32.11 -9.18
C VAL A 432 1.96 32.93 -7.90
N LEU A 433 2.07 34.26 -8.04
CA LEU A 433 2.14 35.19 -6.91
C LEU A 433 0.88 35.10 -6.02
N GLN A 434 -0.31 34.99 -6.61
CA GLN A 434 -1.55 34.87 -5.85
C GLN A 434 -1.65 33.55 -5.07
N PHE A 435 -1.22 32.43 -5.65
CA PHE A 435 -1.16 31.16 -4.92
C PHE A 435 -0.18 31.25 -3.76
N TYR A 436 0.98 31.86 -3.97
CA TYR A 436 1.97 32.11 -2.93
C TYR A 436 1.39 32.94 -1.77
N GLN A 437 0.73 34.07 -2.10
CA GLN A 437 0.05 34.93 -1.11
C GLN A 437 -1.04 34.19 -0.33
N ARG A 438 -1.67 33.17 -0.93
CA ARG A 438 -2.69 32.32 -0.29
C ARG A 438 -2.08 31.13 0.48
N GLY A 439 -0.76 31.09 0.67
CA GLY A 439 -0.07 30.03 1.43
C GLY A 439 0.09 28.71 0.66
N TRP A 440 -0.05 28.75 -0.66
CA TRP A 440 0.26 27.63 -1.54
C TRP A 440 1.65 27.82 -2.14
N TYR A 441 2.60 27.07 -1.60
CA TYR A 441 3.99 27.02 -2.05
C TYR A 441 4.52 25.61 -1.83
N ARG A 442 5.52 25.19 -2.62
CA ARG A 442 6.28 23.97 -2.37
C ARG A 442 7.25 24.22 -1.20
N PRO A 443 7.47 23.24 -0.32
CA PRO A 443 8.58 23.29 0.62
C PRO A 443 9.88 23.50 -0.18
N LEU A 444 10.86 24.17 0.40
CA LEU A 444 12.18 24.29 -0.21
C LEU A 444 12.97 23.02 0.09
N SER A 445 13.65 22.46 -0.91
CA SER A 445 14.40 21.21 -0.75
C SER A 445 15.54 21.41 0.25
N PRO A 446 15.58 20.68 1.39
CA PRO A 446 16.78 20.69 2.23
C PRO A 446 17.92 20.05 1.44
N ARG A 447 19.03 20.77 1.31
CA ARG A 447 20.22 20.30 0.58
C ARG A 447 20.73 19.00 1.22
N LYS A 448 21.19 18.04 0.40
CA LYS A 448 21.95 16.88 0.91
C LYS A 448 23.19 17.40 1.63
N GLN A 449 23.22 17.21 2.94
CA GLN A 449 24.31 17.62 3.82
C GLN A 449 25.60 16.91 3.36
N SER A 450 26.54 17.66 2.81
CA SER A 450 27.94 17.26 2.76
C SER A 450 28.48 17.39 4.18
N GLU A 451 29.07 16.31 4.73
CA GLU A 451 29.63 16.26 6.09
C GLU A 451 30.79 17.26 6.35
N GLN A 452 31.10 18.15 5.40
CA GLN A 452 32.27 19.04 5.42
C GLN A 452 31.95 20.55 5.42
N ALA A 453 30.68 20.97 5.51
CA ALA A 453 30.35 22.40 5.55
C ALA A 453 30.36 22.96 6.98
N GLY A 454 31.27 23.90 7.26
CA GLY A 454 31.38 24.63 8.53
C GLY A 454 30.23 25.62 8.80
N ALA A 455 30.42 26.54 9.74
CA ALA A 455 29.41 27.45 10.28
C ALA A 455 28.66 28.35 9.26
N ASP A 456 29.14 28.46 8.02
CA ASP A 456 28.49 29.17 6.90
C ASP A 456 27.32 28.40 6.25
N HIS A 457 27.04 27.16 6.68
CA HIS A 457 25.97 26.33 6.14
C HIS A 457 24.57 26.96 6.28
N ILE A 458 24.30 27.71 7.36
CA ILE A 458 22.99 28.35 7.55
C ILE A 458 22.79 29.49 6.55
N LEU A 459 23.83 30.29 6.30
CA LEU A 459 23.78 31.40 5.34
C LEU A 459 23.66 30.89 3.92
N THR A 460 24.43 29.85 3.55
CA THR A 460 24.33 29.22 2.23
C THR A 460 23.02 28.46 2.02
N ASP A 461 22.44 27.86 3.06
CA ASP A 461 21.09 27.28 2.98
C ASP A 461 20.02 28.36 2.85
N ILE A 462 20.15 29.50 3.55
CA ILE A 462 19.26 30.66 3.39
C ILE A 462 19.40 31.23 1.98
N GLU A 463 20.60 31.43 1.46
CA GLU A 463 20.86 31.91 0.10
C GLU A 463 20.26 30.96 -0.94
N TYR A 464 20.51 29.66 -0.83
CA TYR A 464 19.93 28.67 -1.74
C TYR A 464 18.40 28.62 -1.66
N ASN A 465 17.83 28.72 -0.46
CA ASN A 465 16.39 28.78 -0.24
C ASN A 465 15.78 30.06 -0.84
N VAL A 466 16.48 31.19 -0.72
CA VAL A 466 16.07 32.47 -1.31
C VAL A 466 16.20 32.42 -2.83
N GLU A 467 17.27 31.85 -3.38
CA GLU A 467 17.47 31.66 -4.83
C GLU A 467 16.43 30.71 -5.42
N THR A 468 16.13 29.60 -4.73
CA THR A 468 15.13 28.62 -5.16
C THR A 468 13.73 29.22 -5.08
N ALA A 469 13.41 29.93 -4.00
CA ALA A 469 12.14 30.63 -3.86
C ALA A 469 12.00 31.77 -4.89
N ALA A 470 13.09 32.49 -5.17
CA ALA A 470 13.16 33.51 -6.20
C ALA A 470 12.91 32.90 -7.59
N ARG A 471 13.60 31.81 -7.93
CA ARG A 471 13.43 31.09 -9.19
C ARG A 471 12.01 30.55 -9.35
N ASP A 472 11.43 29.97 -8.31
CA ASP A 472 10.17 29.25 -8.41
C ASP A 472 8.93 30.16 -8.25
N TYR A 473 9.05 31.33 -7.60
CA TYR A 473 7.90 32.17 -7.22
C TYR A 473 8.04 33.67 -7.50
N VAL A 474 9.18 34.14 -8.06
CA VAL A 474 9.35 35.55 -8.44
C VAL A 474 9.42 35.63 -9.97
N PRO A 475 8.31 36.00 -10.64
CA PRO A 475 8.25 36.15 -12.10
C PRO A 475 9.37 36.98 -12.69
N GLU A 476 9.74 38.08 -12.01
CA GLU A 476 10.76 39.01 -12.48
C GLU A 476 12.18 38.40 -12.52
N LEU A 477 12.36 37.20 -11.95
CA LEU A 477 13.63 36.48 -11.82
C LEU A 477 13.72 35.22 -12.70
N GLN A 478 12.63 34.82 -13.34
CA GLN A 478 12.57 33.65 -14.23
C GLN A 478 13.16 33.90 -15.63
N ASP A 479 13.24 35.16 -16.05
CA ASP A 479 13.76 35.57 -17.38
C ASP A 479 15.29 35.61 -17.49
N GLN A 480 16.03 35.30 -16.44
CA GLN A 480 17.50 35.27 -16.52
C GLN A 480 17.98 33.96 -17.14
N ILE A 481 18.11 33.97 -18.47
CA ILE A 481 18.86 32.98 -19.25
C ILE A 481 20.22 32.77 -18.57
N ARG A 482 20.51 31.53 -18.16
CA ARG A 482 21.87 31.14 -17.78
C ARG A 482 22.76 31.38 -19.00
N VAL A 483 23.61 32.39 -18.95
CA VAL A 483 24.69 32.56 -19.93
C VAL A 483 25.56 31.33 -19.79
N GLY A 484 25.52 30.47 -20.82
CA GLY A 484 26.34 29.27 -20.88
C GLY A 484 27.83 29.61 -20.80
N GLU A 485 28.57 28.71 -20.17
CA GLU A 485 30.02 28.70 -19.97
C GLU A 485 30.82 28.74 -21.29
N ASN A 486 30.76 29.84 -22.04
CA ASN A 486 31.49 30.03 -23.30
C ASN A 486 32.06 31.44 -23.44
N THR A 487 32.55 32.04 -22.35
CA THR A 487 33.39 33.23 -22.42
C THR A 487 34.64 33.01 -21.59
N ASP A 488 35.77 32.76 -22.27
CA ASP A 488 37.13 32.57 -21.73
C ASP A 488 37.72 33.85 -21.10
N GLU A 489 36.89 34.76 -20.59
CA GLU A 489 37.31 36.03 -20.01
C GLU A 489 36.80 36.15 -18.57
N ALA A 490 37.62 35.72 -17.62
CA ALA A 490 37.31 35.71 -16.18
C ALA A 490 36.97 37.10 -15.61
N GLU A 491 37.49 38.17 -16.21
CA GLU A 491 37.21 39.56 -15.79
C GLU A 491 35.85 40.06 -16.31
N GLU A 492 35.40 39.63 -17.50
CA GLU A 492 34.03 39.93 -17.97
C GLU A 492 32.98 39.14 -17.18
N MET A 493 33.32 37.91 -16.75
CA MET A 493 32.43 37.07 -15.94
C MET A 493 32.15 37.68 -14.56
N GLU A 494 33.15 38.24 -13.90
CA GLU A 494 33.01 38.86 -12.57
C GLU A 494 32.18 40.15 -12.62
N VAL A 495 32.33 40.94 -13.70
CA VAL A 495 31.50 42.15 -13.94
C VAL A 495 30.06 41.78 -14.28
N LEU A 496 29.86 40.76 -15.12
CA LEU A 496 28.53 40.24 -15.46
C LEU A 496 27.82 39.61 -14.25
N GLU A 497 28.55 38.93 -13.38
CA GLU A 497 28.03 38.40 -12.11
C GLU A 497 27.66 39.54 -11.14
N ALA A 498 28.48 40.58 -11.02
CA ALA A 498 28.18 41.74 -10.18
C ALA A 498 26.97 42.53 -10.71
N GLU A 499 26.83 42.70 -12.03
CA GLU A 499 25.65 43.30 -12.65
C GLU A 499 24.41 42.42 -12.47
N ARG A 500 24.56 41.10 -12.56
CA ARG A 500 23.48 40.14 -12.28
C ARG A 500 23.03 40.20 -10.83
N GLU A 501 23.95 40.20 -9.88
CA GLU A 501 23.65 40.32 -8.45
C GLU A 501 22.99 41.68 -8.13
N HIS A 502 23.46 42.74 -8.77
CA HIS A 502 22.87 44.07 -8.64
C HIS A 502 21.43 44.11 -9.18
N ASN A 503 21.20 43.54 -10.37
CA ASN A 503 19.87 43.44 -10.97
C ASN A 503 18.93 42.54 -10.16
N LEU A 504 19.42 41.40 -9.67
CA LEU A 504 18.71 40.50 -8.75
C LEU A 504 18.28 41.25 -7.48
N ARG A 505 19.20 42.01 -6.87
CA ARG A 505 18.91 42.82 -5.68
C ARG A 505 17.85 43.89 -5.95
N ILE A 506 17.92 44.58 -7.10
CA ILE A 506 16.92 45.58 -7.48
C ILE A 506 15.55 44.93 -7.71
N GLN A 507 15.51 43.78 -8.39
CA GLN A 507 14.28 43.03 -8.66
C GLN A 507 13.67 42.49 -7.36
N LEU A 508 14.47 41.90 -6.47
CA LEU A 508 14.03 41.49 -5.14
C LEU A 508 13.54 42.69 -4.30
N GLN A 509 14.23 43.82 -4.33
CA GLN A 509 13.78 45.04 -3.64
C GLN A 509 12.45 45.56 -4.19
N LYS A 510 12.25 45.54 -5.51
CA LYS A 510 10.96 45.90 -6.13
C LYS A 510 9.86 44.90 -5.74
N HIS A 511 10.15 43.61 -5.78
CA HIS A 511 9.23 42.54 -5.38
C HIS A 511 8.81 42.71 -3.91
N PHE A 512 9.77 42.79 -2.98
CA PHE A 512 9.49 43.00 -1.55
C PHE A 512 8.86 44.38 -1.23
N ALA A 513 9.07 45.40 -2.06
CA ALA A 513 8.38 46.69 -1.91
C ALA A 513 6.86 46.57 -2.12
N GLN A 514 6.40 45.63 -2.97
CA GLN A 514 4.97 45.35 -3.13
C GLN A 514 4.34 44.81 -1.85
N PHE A 515 5.11 44.09 -1.02
CA PHE A 515 4.66 43.58 0.28
C PHE A 515 4.72 44.61 1.42
N ARG A 516 5.54 45.66 1.30
CA ARG A 516 5.62 46.75 2.31
C ARG A 516 4.37 47.63 2.38
N ASN A 517 3.60 47.73 1.30
CA ASN A 517 2.40 48.57 1.26
C ASN A 517 1.14 47.89 1.82
N ILE A 518 1.21 46.61 2.19
CA ILE A 518 0.09 45.84 2.73
C ILE A 518 -0.01 46.01 4.27
N SER A 519 1.09 46.40 4.94
CA SER A 519 1.13 46.51 6.40
C SER A 519 0.55 47.83 6.94
N THR A 520 0.30 48.83 6.10
CA THR A 520 -0.15 50.17 6.54
C THR A 520 -1.66 50.38 6.44
N THR A 521 -2.42 49.52 5.77
CA THR A 521 -3.87 49.70 5.59
C THR A 521 -4.75 48.93 6.59
N ASN A 522 -4.21 48.00 7.39
CA ASN A 522 -4.96 47.25 8.40
C ASN A 522 -4.74 47.71 9.86
N SER A 523 -4.26 48.94 10.09
CA SER A 523 -4.08 49.49 11.45
C SER A 523 -5.02 50.63 11.83
N ASN A 524 -6.11 50.87 11.07
CA ASN A 524 -7.20 51.76 11.49
C ASN A 524 -8.56 51.11 11.22
N GLY A 525 -9.08 50.40 12.22
CA GLY A 525 -10.40 49.77 12.19
C GLY A 525 -10.67 48.94 13.43
N ILE A 526 -10.61 49.57 14.61
CA ILE A 526 -11.43 49.19 15.76
C ILE A 526 -12.70 50.02 15.68
#